data_AF-A0A0F8Y3X2-F1
#
_entry.id   AF-A0A0F8Y3X2-F1
#
_cell.length_a   1.000
_cell.length_b   1.000
_cell.length_c   1.000
_cell.angle_alpha   90.00
_cell.angle_beta   90.00
_cell.angle_gamma   90.00
#
_symmetry.space_group_name_H-M   'P 1'
#
loop_
_entity.id
_entity.type
_entity.pdbx_description
1 polymer ?
#
loop_
_entity_poly.entity_id
_entity_poly.type
_entity_poly.pdbx_seq_one_letter_code
_entity_poly.pdbx_strand_id
1 'polypeptide(L)'
;SLLKELPEGTTVVIEGGGPLGDIWQREARRRKFRTIGVSAERWRGLLLLPRQQRTGPEAKRHAGSIARSVIEWSGLQRPTSLRHDAAEAILVGLWAEIKLGWLEKLPF
;
A
#
# COMPACT_ATOMS: atom_id res chain seq x y z
N SER A 1 13.77 -10.05 9.66
CA SER A 1 12.31 -9.80 9.60
C SER A 1 12.15 -8.35 9.25
N LEU A 2 11.40 -8.03 8.20
CA LEU A 2 11.27 -6.68 7.64
C LEU A 2 10.91 -5.61 8.69
N LEU A 3 10.09 -5.98 9.68
CA LEU A 3 9.65 -5.07 10.75
C LEU A 3 10.70 -4.86 11.86
N LYS A 4 11.86 -5.53 11.81
CA LYS A 4 12.92 -5.42 12.83
C LYS A 4 13.58 -4.05 12.90
N GLU A 5 13.75 -3.42 11.75
CA GLU A 5 14.61 -2.26 11.58
C GLU A 5 13.81 -0.97 11.40
N LEU A 6 12.48 -1.04 11.53
CA LEU A 6 11.61 0.11 11.36
C LEU A 6 11.56 0.95 12.65
N PRO A 7 11.53 2.30 12.53
CA PRO A 7 11.54 3.19 13.68
C PRO A 7 10.23 3.12 14.47
N GLU A 8 10.27 3.62 15.70
CA GLU A 8 9.06 3.86 16.49
C GLU A 8 8.13 4.86 15.78
N GLY A 9 6.82 4.77 16.03
CA GLY A 9 5.82 5.56 15.32
C GLY A 9 5.46 5.04 13.92
N THR A 10 6.11 3.96 13.44
CA THR A 10 5.74 3.29 12.20
C THR A 10 4.29 2.80 12.23
N THR A 11 3.55 3.07 11.15
CA THR A 11 2.23 2.50 10.90
C THR A 11 2.34 1.39 9.86
N VAL A 12 1.86 0.19 10.20
CA VAL A 12 1.81 -0.97 9.30
C VAL A 12 0.40 -1.10 8.75
N VAL A 13 0.26 -1.06 7.44
CA VAL A 13 -1.02 -1.13 6.75
C VAL A 13 -1.10 -2.46 6.03
N ILE A 14 -2.21 -3.17 6.20
CA ILE A 14 -2.37 -4.54 5.73
C ILE A 14 -3.65 -4.63 4.91
N GLU A 15 -3.51 -5.07 3.66
CA GLU A 15 -4.67 -5.34 2.81
C GLU A 15 -5.35 -6.66 3.21
N GLY A 16 -6.66 -6.59 3.45
CA GLY A 16 -7.51 -7.74 3.71
C GLY A 16 -7.30 -8.37 5.09
N GLY A 17 -7.47 -9.69 5.15
CA GLY A 17 -7.36 -10.50 6.35
C GLY A 17 -7.08 -11.96 6.00
N GLY A 18 -7.07 -12.83 7.01
CA GLY A 18 -6.74 -14.24 6.86
C GLY A 18 -5.34 -14.58 7.37
N PRO A 19 -4.90 -15.85 7.24
CA PRO A 19 -3.76 -16.37 8.00
C PRO A 19 -2.47 -15.57 7.83
N LEU A 20 -2.19 -15.09 6.62
CA LEU A 20 -1.02 -14.26 6.33
C LEU A 20 -1.16 -12.86 6.93
N GLY A 21 -2.31 -12.22 6.80
CA GLY A 21 -2.59 -10.92 7.41
C GLY A 21 -2.48 -10.97 8.94
N ASP A 22 -2.95 -12.06 9.56
CA ASP A 22 -2.90 -12.24 11.01
C ASP A 22 -1.47 -12.37 11.55
N ILE A 23 -0.56 -12.99 10.78
CA ILE A 23 0.87 -13.05 11.11
C ILE A 23 1.47 -11.64 11.14
N TRP A 24 1.21 -10.83 10.12
CA TRP A 24 1.71 -9.46 10.05
C TRP A 24 1.12 -8.57 11.14
N GLN A 25 -0.18 -8.67 11.40
CA GLN A 25 -0.84 -7.95 12.49
C GLN A 25 -0.24 -8.29 13.85
N ARG A 26 -0.01 -9.59 14.12
CA ARG A 26 0.58 -10.04 15.38
C ARG A 26 2.01 -9.55 15.55
N GLU A 27 2.84 -9.63 14.51
CA GLU A 27 4.23 -9.14 14.59
C GLU A 27 4.29 -7.61 14.76
N ALA A 28 3.43 -6.86 14.06
CA ALA A 28 3.34 -5.41 14.23
C ALA A 28 2.85 -5.02 15.63
N ARG A 29 1.84 -5.71 16.17
CA ARG A 29 1.36 -5.52 17.55
C ARG A 29 2.43 -5.84 18.59
N ARG A 30 3.19 -6.92 18.40
CA ARG A 30 4.32 -7.30 19.28
C ARG A 30 5.36 -6.18 19.37
N ARG A 31 5.48 -5.37 18.31
CA ARG A 31 6.39 -4.22 18.18
C ARG A 31 5.75 -2.88 18.55
N LYS A 32 4.50 -2.88 18.99
CA LYS A 32 3.72 -1.67 19.31
C LYS A 32 3.54 -0.72 18.12
N PHE A 33 3.66 -1.21 16.89
CA PHE A 33 3.33 -0.43 15.71
C PHE A 33 1.82 -0.28 15.58
N ARG A 34 1.39 0.91 15.12
CA ARG A 34 -0.01 1.12 14.74
C ARG A 34 -0.31 0.21 13.56
N THR A 35 -1.43 -0.50 13.60
CA THR A 35 -1.87 -1.38 12.51
C THR A 35 -3.17 -0.90 11.91
N ILE A 36 -3.27 -0.89 10.59
CA ILE A 36 -4.48 -0.51 9.86
C ILE A 36 -4.81 -1.61 8.86
N GLY A 37 -5.95 -2.28 9.05
CA GLY A 37 -6.53 -3.17 8.06
C GLY A 37 -7.34 -2.38 7.04
N VAL A 38 -7.18 -2.69 5.75
CA VAL A 38 -7.92 -2.04 4.67
C VAL A 38 -8.34 -3.05 3.59
N SER A 39 -9.54 -2.90 3.03
CA SER A 39 -9.96 -3.72 1.90
C SER A 39 -9.39 -3.19 0.58
N ALA A 40 -9.23 -4.07 -0.41
CA ALA A 40 -8.83 -3.68 -1.76
C ALA A 40 -9.73 -2.60 -2.35
N GLU A 41 -11.04 -2.76 -2.17
CA GLU A 41 -12.07 -1.81 -2.61
C GLU A 41 -11.86 -0.40 -2.02
N ARG A 42 -11.50 -0.31 -0.73
CA ARG A 42 -11.38 0.97 -0.05
C ARG A 42 -10.19 1.80 -0.52
N TRP A 43 -9.04 1.17 -0.79
CA TRP A 43 -7.90 1.91 -1.33
C TRP A 43 -8.05 2.16 -2.82
N ARG A 44 -8.61 1.21 -3.59
CA ARG A 44 -8.87 1.40 -5.03
C ARG A 44 -9.87 2.52 -5.27
N GLY A 45 -10.91 2.64 -4.44
CA GLY A 45 -11.89 3.72 -4.52
C GLY A 45 -11.30 5.13 -4.40
N LEU A 46 -10.20 5.28 -3.66
CA LEU A 46 -9.49 6.56 -3.52
C LEU A 46 -8.49 6.80 -4.66
N LEU A 47 -7.76 5.75 -5.05
CA LEU A 47 -6.57 5.88 -5.91
C LEU A 47 -6.82 5.59 -7.39
N LEU A 48 -7.90 4.90 -7.74
CA LEU A 48 -8.23 4.51 -9.10
C LEU A 48 -9.55 5.15 -9.55
N LEU A 49 -9.64 5.50 -10.83
CA LEU A 49 -10.90 5.95 -11.42
C LEU A 49 -11.91 4.80 -11.47
N PRO A 50 -13.23 5.05 -11.37
CA PRO A 50 -14.24 3.98 -11.44
C PRO A 50 -14.09 3.04 -12.64
N ARG A 51 -13.72 3.60 -13.81
CA ARG A 51 -13.46 2.81 -15.03
C ARG A 51 -12.24 1.88 -14.93
N GLN A 52 -11.26 2.19 -14.08
CA GLN A 52 -10.02 1.41 -13.90
C GLN A 52 -10.20 0.24 -12.92
N GLN A 53 -11.32 0.18 -12.21
CA GLN A 53 -11.61 -0.84 -11.19
C GLN A 53 -12.81 -1.74 -11.58
N ARG A 54 -13.18 -1.76 -12.88
CA ARG A 54 -14.28 -2.62 -13.37
C ARG A 54 -13.98 -4.10 -13.22
N THR A 55 -12.71 -4.48 -13.30
CA THR A 55 -12.26 -5.85 -13.10
C THR A 55 -10.99 -5.89 -12.26
N GLY A 56 -10.78 -6.98 -11.52
CA GLY A 56 -9.56 -7.18 -10.73
C GLY A 56 -8.26 -7.09 -11.55
N PRO A 57 -8.15 -7.76 -12.71
CA PRO A 57 -6.96 -7.66 -13.56
C PRO A 57 -6.69 -6.24 -14.08
N GLU A 58 -7.72 -5.48 -14.42
CA GLU A 58 -7.59 -4.08 -14.85
C GLU A 58 -7.08 -3.19 -13.71
N ALA A 59 -7.64 -3.34 -12.51
CA ALA A 59 -7.20 -2.62 -11.32
C ALA A 59 -5.72 -2.90 -11.02
N LYS A 60 -5.27 -4.16 -11.14
CA LYS A 60 -3.86 -4.55 -10.93
C LYS A 60 -2.91 -3.92 -11.93
N ARG A 61 -3.31 -3.85 -13.21
CA ARG A 61 -2.50 -3.17 -14.24
C ARG A 61 -2.36 -1.68 -13.95
N HIS A 62 -3.47 -1.01 -13.59
CA HIS A 62 -3.43 0.42 -13.25
C HIS A 62 -2.66 0.70 -11.95
N ALA A 63 -2.81 -0.15 -10.93
CA ALA A 63 -2.00 -0.09 -9.72
C ALA A 63 -0.50 -0.18 -10.02
N GLY A 64 -0.10 -1.08 -10.92
CA GLY A 64 1.28 -1.17 -11.37
C GLY A 64 1.79 0.11 -12.06
N SER A 65 0.95 0.82 -12.81
CA SER A 65 1.32 2.10 -13.42
C SER A 65 1.53 3.18 -12.35
N ILE A 66 0.58 3.33 -11.43
CA ILE A 66 0.63 4.33 -10.35
C ILE A 66 1.81 4.06 -9.43
N ALA A 67 2.06 2.81 -9.07
CA ALA A 67 3.18 2.44 -8.20
C ALA A 67 4.54 2.86 -8.80
N ARG A 68 4.70 2.80 -10.13
CA ARG A 68 5.92 3.30 -10.79
C ARG A 68 6.03 4.83 -10.71
N SER A 69 4.92 5.55 -10.85
CA SER A 69 4.89 7.01 -10.66
C SER A 69 5.24 7.39 -9.22
N VAL A 70 4.76 6.63 -8.23
CA VAL A 70 5.13 6.82 -6.82
C VAL A 70 6.62 6.59 -6.61
N ILE A 71 7.18 5.47 -7.10
CA ILE A 71 8.62 5.16 -6.98
C ILE A 71 9.47 6.30 -7.56
N GLU A 72 9.12 6.77 -8.75
CA GLU A 72 9.81 7.88 -9.40
C GLU A 72 9.70 9.18 -8.61
N TRP A 73 8.48 9.53 -8.17
CA TRP A 73 8.25 10.71 -7.33
C TRP A 73 9.05 10.65 -6.02
N SER A 74 9.19 9.46 -5.42
CA SER A 74 10.01 9.25 -4.21
C SER A 74 11.52 9.30 -4.47
N GLY A 75 11.97 9.57 -5.70
CA GLY A 75 13.39 9.64 -6.05
C GLY A 75 14.10 8.29 -6.05
N LEU A 76 13.35 7.19 -6.08
CA LEU A 76 13.88 5.83 -6.08
C LEU A 76 14.13 5.34 -7.51
N GLN A 77 15.11 4.45 -7.69
CA GLN A 77 15.35 3.83 -8.98
C GLN A 77 14.17 2.95 -9.36
N ARG A 78 13.69 3.11 -10.60
CA ARG A 78 12.60 2.27 -11.14
C ARG A 78 13.06 0.81 -11.21
N PRO A 79 12.32 -0.14 -10.62
CA PRO A 79 12.68 -1.54 -10.67
C PRO A 79 12.50 -2.09 -12.09
N THR A 80 13.36 -3.04 -12.49
CA THR A 80 13.29 -3.74 -13.78
C THR A 80 12.00 -4.55 -13.92
N SER A 81 11.48 -5.06 -12.81
CA SER A 81 10.16 -5.68 -12.74
C SER A 81 9.43 -5.23 -11.47
N LEU A 82 8.13 -4.98 -11.60
CA LEU A 82 7.25 -4.67 -10.47
C LEU A 82 6.09 -5.65 -10.50
N ARG A 83 6.08 -6.58 -9.55
CA ARG A 83 4.98 -7.54 -9.38
C ARG A 83 3.73 -6.83 -8.85
N HIS A 84 2.57 -7.43 -9.11
CA HIS A 84 1.29 -6.85 -8.68
C HIS A 84 1.16 -6.74 -7.16
N ASP A 85 1.67 -7.72 -6.39
CA ASP A 85 1.67 -7.70 -4.93
C ASP A 85 2.47 -6.51 -4.37
N ALA A 86 3.66 -6.25 -4.91
CA ALA A 86 4.48 -5.11 -4.54
C ALA A 86 3.84 -3.78 -4.95
N ALA A 87 3.23 -3.71 -6.15
CA ALA A 87 2.49 -2.54 -6.58
C ALA A 87 1.28 -2.24 -5.68
N GLU A 88 0.50 -3.26 -5.32
CA GLU A 88 -0.62 -3.14 -4.40
C GLU A 88 -0.14 -2.69 -3.01
N ALA A 89 0.96 -3.23 -2.49
CA ALA A 89 1.55 -2.79 -1.22
C ALA A 89 1.98 -1.31 -1.23
N ILE A 90 2.58 -0.83 -2.32
CA ILE A 90 2.92 0.60 -2.49
C ILE A 90 1.66 1.46 -2.44
N LEU A 91 0.61 1.08 -3.18
CA LEU A 91 -0.64 1.84 -3.20
C LEU A 91 -1.37 1.81 -1.85
N VAL A 92 -1.33 0.70 -1.13
CA VAL A 92 -1.88 0.59 0.23
C VAL A 92 -1.15 1.52 1.20
N GLY A 93 0.18 1.62 1.08
CA GLY A 93 1.00 2.59 1.83
C GLY A 93 0.61 4.03 1.50
N LEU A 94 0.57 4.40 0.21
CA LEU A 94 0.17 5.72 -0.26
C LEU A 94 -1.24 6.12 0.20
N TRP A 95 -2.19 5.19 0.12
CA TRP A 95 -3.54 5.39 0.64
C TRP A 95 -3.50 5.76 2.13
N ALA A 96 -2.69 5.06 2.93
CA ALA A 96 -2.60 5.34 4.35
C ALA A 96 -1.96 6.69 4.64
N GLU A 97 -0.94 7.11 3.89
CA GLU A 97 -0.35 8.45 4.03
C GLU A 97 -1.41 9.53 3.81
N ILE A 98 -2.27 9.39 2.80
CA ILE A 98 -3.39 10.31 2.57
C ILE A 98 -4.42 10.24 3.70
N LYS A 99 -4.80 9.04 4.13
CA LYS A 99 -5.82 8.86 5.18
C LYS A 99 -5.35 9.33 6.56
N LEU A 100 -4.05 9.30 6.82
CA LEU A 100 -3.43 9.77 8.06
C LEU A 100 -3.11 11.27 8.01
N GLY A 101 -3.29 11.94 6.87
CA GLY A 101 -2.98 13.35 6.67
C GLY A 101 -1.48 13.64 6.57
N TRP A 102 -0.67 12.63 6.24
CA TRP A 102 0.76 12.80 5.95
C TRP A 102 0.97 13.33 4.53
N LEU A 103 0.05 13.00 3.63
CA LEU A 103 -0.09 13.59 2.30
C LEU A 103 -1.48 14.21 2.15
N GLU A 104 -1.56 15.42 1.61
CA GLU A 104 -2.84 16.07 1.35
C GLU A 104 -3.57 15.48 0.14
N LYS A 105 -2.81 15.07 -0.89
CA LYS A 105 -3.31 14.53 -2.15
C LYS A 105 -2.26 13.67 -2.86
N LEU A 106 -2.66 13.01 -3.94
CA LEU A 106 -1.75 12.30 -4.82
C LEU A 106 -0.65 13.24 -5.36
N PRO A 107 0.61 12.79 -5.42
CA PRO A 107 1.73 13.64 -5.82
C PRO A 107 1.86 13.87 -7.33
N PHE A 108 0.84 13.53 -8.13
CA PHE A 108 0.81 13.66 -9.60
C PHE A 108 -0.63 13.73 -10.12
#